data_AF-A0A916G8Q6-F1
#
_entry.id   AF-A0A916G8Q6-F1
#
_cell.length_a   1.000
_cell.length_b   1.000
_cell.length_c   1.000
_cell.angle_alpha   90.00
_cell.angle_beta   90.00
_cell.angle_gamma   90.00
#
_symmetry.space_group_name_H-M   'P 1'
#
loop_
_entity.id
_entity.type
_entity.pdbx_description
1 polymer ?
#
loop_
_entity_poly.entity_id
_entity_poly.type
_entity_poly.pdbx_seq_one_letter_code
_entity_poly.pdbx_strand_id
1 'polypeptide(L)' 'MPAQFPRIAGQFAEYTEKQLKAFRDGARANDPNKMMRMVALKMTDAEIKAVADYIAGLR' A
#
# COMPACT_ATOMS: atom_id res chain seq x y z
N MET A 1 -1.67 7.86 16.04
CA MET A 1 -0.80 7.64 14.87
C MET A 1 -0.51 8.98 14.24
N PRO A 2 0.73 9.26 13.79
CA PRO A 2 1.05 10.51 13.11
C PRO A 2 0.17 10.68 11.87
N ALA A 3 -0.29 11.91 11.57
CA ALA A 3 -1.18 12.18 10.44
C ALA A 3 -0.59 11.76 9.08
N GLN A 4 0.74 11.65 8.97
CA GLN A 4 1.42 11.16 7.76
C GLN A 4 1.22 9.65 7.49
N PHE A 5 0.83 8.85 8.50
CA PHE A 5 0.69 7.41 8.36
C PHE A 5 -0.77 6.98 8.63
N PRO A 6 -1.56 6.71 7.57
CA PRO A 6 -2.94 6.31 7.74
C PRO A 6 -3.06 4.92 8.38
N ARG A 7 -4.16 4.69 9.10
CA ARG A 7 -4.53 3.34 9.54
C ARG A 7 -4.93 2.53 8.30
N ILE A 8 -4.25 1.39 8.10
CA ILE A 8 -4.56 0.49 6.98
C ILE A 8 -5.30 -0.77 7.41
N ALA A 9 -5.24 -1.16 8.69
CA ALA A 9 -5.95 -2.34 9.20
C ALA A 9 -7.44 -2.28 8.89
N GLY A 10 -7.97 -3.34 8.27
CA GLY A 10 -9.38 -3.46 7.89
C GLY A 10 -9.77 -2.67 6.64
N GLN A 11 -8.80 -2.12 5.88
CA GLN A 11 -9.12 -1.54 4.57
C GLN A 11 -9.45 -2.59 3.54
N PHE A 12 -10.30 -2.21 2.57
CA PHE A 12 -10.66 -3.10 1.47
C PHE A 12 -9.41 -3.53 0.69
N ALA A 13 -9.30 -4.83 0.41
CA ALA A 13 -8.17 -5.40 -0.29
C ALA A 13 -7.96 -4.72 -1.65
N GLU A 14 -9.03 -4.56 -2.44
CA GLU A 14 -8.98 -3.89 -3.75
C GLU A 14 -8.44 -2.46 -3.68
N TYR A 15 -8.85 -1.71 -2.65
CA TYR A 15 -8.36 -0.35 -2.46
C TYR A 15 -6.85 -0.37 -2.17
N THR A 16 -6.43 -1.20 -1.21
CA THR A 16 -5.03 -1.33 -0.80
C THR A 16 -4.14 -1.78 -1.96
N GLU A 17 -4.58 -2.77 -2.72
CA GLU A 17 -3.91 -3.26 -3.94
C GLU A 17 -3.73 -2.13 -4.96
N LYS A 18 -4.81 -1.40 -5.26
CA LYS A 18 -4.78 -0.26 -6.20
C LYS A 18 -3.81 0.82 -5.75
N GLN A 19 -3.76 1.12 -4.45
CA GLN A 19 -2.84 2.13 -3.93
C GLN A 19 -1.37 1.68 -4.01
N LEU A 20 -1.08 0.42 -3.68
CA LEU A 20 0.27 -0.14 -3.78
C LEU A 20 0.77 -0.16 -5.23
N LYS A 21 -0.09 -0.55 -6.19
CA LYS A 21 0.22 -0.45 -7.63
C LYS A 21 0.46 1.00 -8.05
N ALA A 22 -0.39 1.94 -7.62
CA ALA A 22 -0.21 3.35 -7.92
C ALA A 22 1.09 3.93 -7.35
N PHE A 23 1.54 3.48 -6.17
CA PHE A 23 2.85 3.85 -5.64
C PHE A 23 3.99 3.23 -6.47
N ARG A 24 3.90 1.94 -6.81
CA ARG A 24 4.93 1.27 -7.62
C ARG A 24 5.13 1.95 -8.97
N ASP A 25 4.02 2.30 -9.63
CA ASP A 25 4.03 2.89 -10.97
C ASP A 25 4.25 4.43 -10.93
N GLY A 26 4.37 5.00 -9.74
CA GLY A 26 4.63 6.43 -9.52
C GLY A 26 3.42 7.35 -9.71
N ALA A 27 2.25 6.82 -10.08
CA ALA A 27 1.00 7.56 -10.19
C ALA A 27 0.56 8.18 -8.84
N ARG A 28 0.95 7.56 -7.72
CA ARG A 28 0.78 8.09 -6.37
C ARG A 28 2.15 8.45 -5.78
N ALA A 29 2.31 9.70 -5.37
CA ALA A 29 3.57 10.25 -4.86
C ALA A 29 3.39 11.10 -3.57
N ASN A 30 2.24 10.97 -2.91
CA ASN A 30 1.92 11.69 -1.66
C ASN A 30 2.53 11.00 -0.42
N ASP A 31 3.70 10.39 -0.59
CA ASP A 31 4.44 9.68 0.43
C ASP A 31 5.76 10.41 0.76
N PRO A 32 5.91 10.94 1.99
CA PRO A 32 7.15 11.58 2.42
C PRO A 32 8.35 10.64 2.23
N ASN A 33 9.47 11.21 1.75
CA ASN A 33 10.71 10.47 1.49
C ASN A 33 10.57 9.26 0.56
N LYS A 34 9.53 9.25 -0.30
CA LYS A 34 9.26 8.16 -1.25
C LYS A 34 9.09 6.79 -0.58
N MET A 35 8.68 6.78 0.70
CA MET A 35 8.71 5.58 1.53
C MET A 35 7.85 4.45 0.95
N MET A 36 6.60 4.75 0.58
CA MET A 36 5.69 3.73 0.05
C MET A 36 6.10 3.30 -1.36
N ARG A 37 6.62 4.22 -2.17
CA ARG A 37 7.17 3.88 -3.49
C ARG A 37 8.35 2.93 -3.40
N MET A 38 9.31 3.19 -2.49
CA MET A 38 10.48 2.32 -2.29
C MET A 38 10.11 0.91 -1.80
N VAL A 39 9.01 0.77 -1.05
CA VAL A 39 8.48 -0.54 -0.64
C VAL A 39 7.78 -1.22 -1.83
N ALA A 40 6.85 -0.53 -2.48
CA ALA A 40 6.05 -1.09 -3.56
C ALA A 40 6.90 -1.48 -4.79
N LEU A 41 8.00 -0.77 -5.05
CA LEU A 41 8.98 -1.11 -6.11
C LEU A 41 9.66 -2.46 -5.91
N LYS A 42 9.71 -2.98 -4.68
CA LYS A 42 10.32 -4.27 -4.37
C LYS A 42 9.32 -5.43 -4.41
N MET A 43 8.06 -5.16 -4.72
CA MET A 43 6.97 -6.13 -4.67
C MET A 43 6.50 -6.51 -6.07
N THR A 44 6.32 -7.80 -6.28
CA THR A 44 5.59 -8.39 -7.40
C THR A 44 4.08 -8.16 -7.24
N ASP A 45 3.32 -8.34 -8.33
CA ASP A 45 1.84 -8.25 -8.26
C ASP A 45 1.23 -9.26 -7.29
N ALA A 46 1.80 -10.46 -7.22
CA ALA A 46 1.34 -11.50 -6.30
C ALA A 46 1.55 -11.08 -4.83
N GLU A 47 2.70 -10.48 -4.52
CA GLU A 47 2.98 -9.98 -3.17
C GLU A 47 2.11 -8.77 -2.81
N ILE A 48 1.86 -7.85 -3.75
CA ILE A 48 0.95 -6.73 -3.53
C ILE A 48 -0.46 -7.25 -3.19
N LYS A 49 -0.94 -8.24 -3.95
CA LYS A 49 -2.23 -8.86 -3.68
C LYS A 49 -2.26 -9.55 -2.32
N ALA A 50 -1.25 -10.34 -1.99
CA ALA A 50 -1.16 -11.04 -0.71
C ALA A 50 -1.16 -10.07 0.49
N VAL A 51 -0.42 -8.96 0.39
CA VAL A 51 -0.39 -7.91 1.42
C VAL A 51 -1.74 -7.21 1.54
N ALA A 52 -2.40 -6.92 0.43
CA ALA A 52 -3.72 -6.30 0.44
C ALA A 52 -4.79 -7.20 1.09
N ASP A 53 -4.79 -8.50 0.76
CA ASP A 53 -5.69 -9.49 1.36
C ASP A 53 -5.41 -9.65 2.86
N TYR A 54 -4.15 -9.66 3.28
CA TYR A 54 -3.76 -9.68 4.69
C TYR A 54 -4.25 -8.44 5.45
N ILE A 55 -4.04 -7.24 4.90
CA ILE A 55 -4.45 -5.97 5.50
C ILE A 55 -5.96 -5.90 5.71
N ALA A 56 -6.75 -6.43 4.77
CA ALA A 56 -8.20 -6.51 4.89
C ALA A 56 -8.66 -7.43 6.03
N GLY A 57 -7.88 -8.46 6.36
CA GLY A 57 -8.14 -9.37 7.48
C GLY A 57 -7.72 -8.85 8.86
N LEU A 58 -6.94 -7.75 8.94
CA LEU A 58 -6.50 -7.17 10.21
C LEU A 58 -7.67 -6.47 10.92
N ARG A 59 -7.86 -6.79 12.21
CA ARG A 59 -8.81 -6.13 13.12
C ARG A 59 -8.06 -5.46 14.27
#